data_AF-A0A1H1ZKX6-F1
#
_entry.id   AF-A0A1H1ZKX6-F1
#
_cell.length_a   1.000
_cell.length_b   1.000
_cell.length_c   1.000
_cell.angle_alpha   90.00
_cell.angle_beta   90.00
_cell.angle_gamma   90.00
#
_symmetry.space_group_name_H-M   'P 1'
#
loop_
_entity.id
_entity.type
_entity.pdbx_description
1 polymer ?
#
loop_
_entity_poly.entity_id
_entity_poly.type
_entity_poly.pdbx_seq_one_letter_code
_entity_poly.pdbx_strand_id
1 'polypeptide(L)'
;MKTSNKLIVAAMLLIFIALFIYDEMLKTEYVSGRYRDPYRNYVSLNFKDFDAIDINSSTIANAKIVQGPFSIRIDKDAKEYVNITQKGNRLTVSADFKYSFLNNANPYVVIISCPKLNQLHTSATYTLHNSAVTDTIVLWQMREVLVDGFKLDSLLVNQDYGSTILIKNSHINYLSGVVGKANGSGSVIKLFKTNQFESVKLDIQNRSQMEVNNIQIPKLDYHLADSAKLILNGEAGNYLKKP
;
A
#
# COMPACT_ATOMS: atom_id res chain seq x y z
N MET A 1 -18.18 -9.67 60.41
CA MET A 1 -17.96 -8.59 59.41
C MET A 1 -19.28 -8.22 58.74
N LYS A 2 -19.62 -6.92 58.69
CA LYS A 2 -20.77 -6.43 57.92
C LYS A 2 -20.58 -6.78 56.43
N THR A 3 -21.68 -7.06 55.73
CA THR A 3 -21.66 -7.45 54.31
C THR A 3 -20.92 -6.43 53.43
N SER A 4 -21.00 -5.13 53.77
CA SER A 4 -20.23 -4.06 53.10
C SER A 4 -18.72 -4.29 53.13
N ASN A 5 -18.18 -4.74 54.28
CA ASN A 5 -16.74 -4.97 54.42
C ASN A 5 -16.30 -6.19 53.61
N LYS A 6 -17.16 -7.21 53.47
CA LYS A 6 -16.87 -8.38 52.62
C LYS A 6 -16.83 -7.98 51.14
N LEU A 7 -17.74 -7.12 50.69
CA LEU A 7 -17.77 -6.63 49.30
C LEU A 7 -16.55 -5.77 48.96
N ILE A 8 -16.13 -4.89 49.87
CA ILE A 8 -14.95 -4.05 49.69
C ILE A 8 -13.67 -4.90 49.58
N VAL A 9 -13.52 -5.91 50.44
CA VAL A 9 -12.38 -6.84 50.38
C VAL A 9 -12.39 -7.63 49.07
N ALA A 10 -13.55 -8.14 48.64
CA ALA A 10 -13.67 -8.86 47.38
C ALA A 10 -13.32 -7.99 46.16
N ALA A 11 -13.78 -6.74 46.13
CA ALA A 11 -13.46 -5.80 45.06
C ALA A 11 -11.96 -5.49 45.00
N MET A 12 -11.31 -5.24 46.14
CA MET A 12 -9.87 -5.06 46.19
C MET A 12 -9.12 -6.29 45.68
N LEU A 13 -9.53 -7.48 46.09
CA LEU A 13 -8.89 -8.73 45.70
C LEU A 13 -9.02 -8.97 44.18
N LEU A 14 -10.18 -8.65 43.59
CA LEU A 14 -10.40 -8.69 42.15
C LEU A 14 -9.48 -7.71 41.40
N ILE A 15 -9.33 -6.49 41.90
CA ILE A 15 -8.43 -5.49 41.31
C ILE A 15 -6.97 -5.98 41.36
N PHE A 16 -6.51 -6.52 42.49
CA PHE A 16 -5.16 -7.05 42.62
C PHE A 16 -4.89 -8.21 41.66
N ILE A 17 -5.85 -9.13 41.50
CA ILE A 17 -5.75 -10.22 40.53
C ILE A 17 -5.68 -9.66 39.11
N ALA A 18 -6.54 -8.71 38.76
CA ALA A 18 -6.55 -8.10 37.43
C ALA A 18 -5.22 -7.39 37.12
N LEU A 19 -4.67 -6.65 38.08
CA LEU A 19 -3.37 -5.98 37.94
C LEU A 19 -2.22 -6.99 37.78
N PHE A 20 -2.22 -8.06 38.57
CA PHE A 20 -1.19 -9.09 38.46
C PHE A 20 -1.22 -9.80 37.10
N ILE A 21 -2.42 -10.17 36.63
CA ILE A 21 -2.59 -10.77 35.29
C ILE A 21 -2.13 -9.79 34.22
N TYR A 22 -2.52 -8.52 34.32
CA TYR A 22 -2.16 -7.50 33.34
C TYR A 22 -0.65 -7.24 33.30
N ASP A 23 0.04 -7.21 34.45
CA ASP A 23 1.49 -7.03 34.53
C ASP A 23 2.24 -8.21 33.91
N GLU A 24 1.83 -9.45 34.21
CA GLU A 24 2.45 -10.64 33.60
C GLU A 24 2.17 -10.72 32.09
N MET A 25 1.00 -10.31 31.61
CA MET A 25 0.71 -10.19 30.17
C MET A 25 1.60 -9.14 29.50
N LEU A 26 1.76 -7.96 30.10
CA LEU A 26 2.63 -6.90 29.59
C LEU A 26 4.09 -7.32 29.58
N LYS A 27 4.56 -7.95 30.65
CA LYS A 27 5.93 -8.48 30.76
C LYS A 27 6.18 -9.56 29.72
N THR A 28 5.22 -10.45 29.49
CA THR A 28 5.32 -11.47 28.43
C THR A 28 5.43 -10.82 27.05
N GLU A 29 4.59 -9.84 26.73
CA GLU A 29 4.68 -9.08 25.47
C GLU A 29 6.01 -8.33 25.34
N TYR A 30 6.49 -7.69 26.41
CA TYR A 30 7.77 -6.98 26.43
C TYR A 30 8.96 -7.92 26.21
N VAL A 31 9.04 -9.01 26.97
CA VAL A 31 10.11 -10.02 26.88
C VAL A 31 10.10 -10.73 25.53
N SER A 32 8.91 -11.01 24.97
CA SER A 32 8.80 -11.61 23.65
C SER A 32 9.31 -10.73 22.51
N GLY A 33 9.46 -9.41 22.76
CA GLY A 33 9.86 -8.44 21.74
C GLY A 33 8.84 -8.21 20.64
N ARG A 34 7.67 -8.89 20.68
CA ARG A 34 6.62 -8.80 19.65
C ARG A 34 6.05 -7.39 19.49
N TYR A 35 6.16 -6.57 20.52
CA TYR A 35 5.80 -5.15 20.45
C TYR A 35 6.63 -4.36 19.42
N ARG A 36 7.82 -4.84 19.06
CA ARG A 36 8.69 -4.26 18.02
C ARG A 36 8.39 -4.77 16.62
N ASP A 37 7.63 -5.86 16.48
CA ASP A 37 7.26 -6.40 15.16
C ASP A 37 6.15 -5.53 14.55
N PRO A 38 6.44 -4.75 13.49
CA PRO A 38 5.43 -3.91 12.85
C PRO A 38 4.33 -4.73 12.18
N TYR A 39 4.53 -6.04 12.00
CA TYR A 39 3.60 -6.95 11.33
C TYR A 39 2.90 -7.93 12.28
N ARG A 40 2.94 -7.70 13.60
CA ARG A 40 2.35 -8.61 14.61
C ARG A 40 0.86 -8.91 14.44
N ASN A 41 0.11 -8.01 13.79
CA ASN A 41 -1.32 -8.13 13.52
C ASN A 41 -1.63 -8.67 12.11
N TYR A 42 -0.62 -9.14 11.39
CA TYR A 42 -0.82 -9.68 10.05
C TYR A 42 -0.86 -11.21 10.06
N VAL A 43 -1.68 -11.77 9.18
CA VAL A 43 -1.78 -13.20 8.91
C VAL A 43 -1.05 -13.49 7.61
N SER A 44 -0.23 -14.54 7.60
CA SER A 44 0.50 -14.96 6.40
C SER A 44 -0.39 -15.80 5.47
N LEU A 45 -0.25 -15.59 4.17
CA LEU A 45 -0.91 -16.35 3.12
C LEU A 45 0.14 -17.03 2.22
N ASN A 46 -0.16 -18.23 1.76
CA ASN A 46 0.79 -19.09 1.03
C ASN A 46 0.62 -18.93 -0.49
N PHE A 47 1.02 -17.77 -1.02
CA PHE A 47 1.11 -17.51 -2.45
C PHE A 47 2.59 -17.43 -2.87
N LYS A 48 2.90 -17.86 -4.10
CA LYS A 48 4.28 -17.97 -4.61
C LYS A 48 4.32 -17.89 -6.13
N ASP A 49 5.52 -17.73 -6.70
CA ASP A 49 5.74 -17.80 -8.15
C ASP A 49 4.95 -16.74 -8.95
N PHE A 50 4.77 -15.55 -8.35
CA PHE A 50 4.13 -14.39 -8.99
C PHE A 50 5.13 -13.26 -9.26
N ASP A 51 4.95 -12.55 -10.36
CA ASP A 51 5.73 -11.37 -10.73
C ASP A 51 4.87 -10.24 -11.31
N ALA A 52 3.56 -10.48 -11.43
CA ALA A 52 2.56 -9.48 -11.76
C ALA A 52 1.60 -9.31 -10.58
N ILE A 53 1.32 -8.07 -10.19
CA ILE A 53 0.44 -7.75 -9.08
C ILE A 53 -0.62 -6.76 -9.53
N ASP A 54 -1.88 -7.08 -9.25
CA ASP A 54 -3.03 -6.19 -9.46
C ASP A 54 -3.61 -5.80 -8.10
N ILE A 55 -3.57 -4.50 -7.78
CA ILE A 55 -4.22 -3.94 -6.58
C ILE A 55 -5.45 -3.17 -7.05
N ASN A 56 -6.58 -3.86 -7.16
CA ASN A 56 -7.81 -3.30 -7.73
C ASN A 56 -8.45 -2.24 -6.82
N SER A 57 -8.27 -2.37 -5.51
CA SER A 57 -8.92 -1.55 -4.49
C SER A 57 -7.90 -0.72 -3.71
N SER A 58 -6.97 -0.05 -4.39
CA SER A 58 -5.79 0.58 -3.77
C SER A 58 -6.10 1.66 -2.73
N THR A 59 -7.25 2.34 -2.81
CA THR A 59 -7.67 3.35 -1.83
C THR A 59 -8.10 2.75 -0.49
N ILE A 60 -8.48 1.46 -0.49
CA ILE A 60 -8.98 0.72 0.68
C ILE A 60 -7.97 -0.36 1.11
N ALA A 61 -7.70 -1.31 0.22
CA ALA A 61 -6.81 -2.46 0.40
C ALA A 61 -5.42 -2.13 -0.15
N ASN A 62 -4.85 -1.03 0.34
CA ASN A 62 -3.54 -0.57 -0.11
C ASN A 62 -2.43 -1.55 0.29
N ALA A 63 -1.35 -1.55 -0.48
CA ALA A 63 -0.29 -2.54 -0.34
C ALA A 63 1.09 -1.91 -0.21
N LYS A 64 1.96 -2.53 0.61
CA LYS A 64 3.40 -2.36 0.55
C LYS A 64 4.00 -3.57 -0.17
N ILE A 65 4.68 -3.32 -1.28
CA ILE A 65 5.32 -4.33 -2.12
C ILE A 65 6.83 -4.18 -1.97
N VAL A 66 7.52 -5.25 -1.56
CA VAL A 66 8.97 -5.25 -1.29
C VAL A 66 9.69 -6.39 -1.97
N GLN A 67 10.96 -6.17 -2.31
CA GLN A 67 11.80 -7.25 -2.81
C GLN A 67 12.16 -8.23 -1.68
N GLY A 68 11.99 -9.53 -1.92
CA GLY A 68 12.34 -10.58 -0.97
C GLY A 68 11.77 -11.95 -1.35
N PRO A 69 11.94 -12.98 -0.51
CA PRO A 69 11.27 -14.26 -0.72
C PRO A 69 9.75 -14.10 -0.79
N PHE A 70 9.06 -14.99 -1.52
CA PHE A 70 7.60 -14.96 -1.60
C PHE A 70 6.96 -14.98 -0.20
N SER A 71 6.24 -13.92 0.13
CA SER A 71 5.51 -13.80 1.38
C SER A 71 4.37 -12.81 1.18
N ILE A 72 3.15 -13.22 1.54
CA ILE A 72 2.01 -12.32 1.58
C ILE A 72 1.50 -12.27 3.00
N ARG A 73 1.30 -11.05 3.50
CA ARG A 73 0.74 -10.81 4.82
C ARG A 73 -0.42 -9.86 4.67
N ILE A 74 -1.55 -10.21 5.27
CA ILE A 74 -2.77 -9.40 5.29
C ILE A 74 -3.08 -9.02 6.74
N ASP A 75 -3.48 -7.78 6.98
CA ASP A 75 -4.02 -7.40 8.28
C ASP A 75 -5.16 -8.36 8.70
N LYS A 76 -5.08 -8.90 9.92
CA LYS A 76 -6.08 -9.84 10.45
C LYS A 76 -7.50 -9.30 10.34
N ASP A 77 -7.70 -8.00 10.58
CA ASP A 77 -9.01 -7.35 10.59
C ASP A 77 -9.50 -7.07 9.16
N ALA A 78 -8.59 -7.10 8.19
CA ALA A 78 -8.93 -6.92 6.78
C ALA A 78 -9.36 -8.20 6.06
N LYS A 79 -9.14 -9.37 6.66
CA LYS A 79 -9.50 -10.65 6.05
C LYS A 79 -10.99 -10.81 5.75
N GLU A 80 -11.84 -10.05 6.43
CA GLU A 80 -13.28 -10.12 6.24
C GLU A 80 -13.74 -9.46 4.93
N TYR A 81 -12.96 -8.52 4.40
CA TYR A 81 -13.31 -7.77 3.20
C TYR A 81 -12.24 -7.78 2.10
N VAL A 82 -10.99 -8.12 2.39
CA VAL A 82 -9.95 -8.22 1.34
C VAL A 82 -9.83 -9.64 0.83
N ASN A 83 -9.99 -9.78 -0.48
CA ASN A 83 -9.82 -11.02 -1.21
C ASN A 83 -8.49 -10.98 -1.95
N ILE A 84 -7.65 -11.98 -1.72
CA ILE A 84 -6.37 -12.16 -2.41
C ILE A 84 -6.45 -13.46 -3.19
N THR A 85 -6.23 -13.39 -4.49
CA THR A 85 -6.27 -14.55 -5.39
C THR A 85 -5.02 -14.56 -6.26
N GLN A 86 -4.69 -15.73 -6.80
CA GLN A 86 -3.59 -15.87 -7.74
C GLN A 86 -4.05 -16.70 -8.93
N LYS A 87 -3.74 -16.23 -10.14
CA LYS A 87 -3.94 -16.97 -11.39
C LYS A 87 -2.64 -16.97 -12.18
N GLY A 88 -1.98 -18.12 -12.26
CA GLY A 88 -0.65 -18.21 -12.85
C GLY A 88 0.36 -17.36 -12.07
N ASN A 89 1.11 -16.51 -12.76
CA ASN A 89 2.09 -15.59 -12.17
C ASN A 89 1.49 -14.24 -11.69
N ARG A 90 0.16 -14.11 -11.72
CA ARG A 90 -0.54 -12.86 -11.39
C ARG A 90 -1.28 -12.99 -10.06
N LEU A 91 -0.93 -12.12 -9.13
CA LEU A 91 -1.60 -11.94 -7.85
C LEU A 91 -2.59 -10.79 -7.95
N THR A 92 -3.82 -10.98 -7.47
CA THR A 92 -4.87 -9.96 -7.47
C THR A 92 -5.37 -9.71 -6.05
N VAL A 93 -5.40 -8.45 -5.65
CA VAL A 93 -5.93 -7.95 -4.38
C VAL A 93 -7.17 -7.08 -4.67
N SER A 94 -8.30 -7.45 -4.08
CA SER A 94 -9.56 -6.69 -4.16
C SER A 94 -10.21 -6.55 -2.79
N ALA A 95 -11.10 -5.56 -2.64
CA ALA A 95 -11.91 -5.35 -1.45
C ALA A 95 -13.41 -5.52 -1.77
N ASP A 96 -14.12 -6.21 -0.89
CA ASP A 96 -15.56 -6.47 -0.92
C ASP A 96 -16.15 -6.32 0.49
N PHE A 97 -16.88 -5.22 0.71
CA PHE A 97 -17.56 -4.93 1.96
C PHE A 97 -19.02 -5.35 1.89
N LYS A 98 -19.38 -6.31 2.76
CA LYS A 98 -20.76 -6.79 2.90
C LYS A 98 -21.71 -5.78 3.56
N TYR A 99 -21.22 -4.94 4.47
CA TYR A 99 -22.06 -4.07 5.32
C TYR A 99 -21.56 -2.63 5.42
N SER A 100 -20.33 -2.41 5.88
CA SER A 100 -19.82 -1.05 6.08
C SER A 100 -18.31 -1.03 5.95
N PHE A 101 -17.77 0.18 5.75
CA PHE A 101 -16.33 0.39 5.81
C PHE A 101 -15.82 0.09 7.20
N LEU A 102 -14.79 -0.76 7.27
CA LEU A 102 -14.02 -0.97 8.48
C LEU A 102 -12.81 -0.04 8.44
N ASN A 103 -12.69 0.80 9.46
CA ASN A 103 -11.52 1.64 9.60
C ASN A 103 -10.33 0.76 9.98
N ASN A 104 -9.27 0.81 9.17
CA ASN A 104 -8.04 0.10 9.43
C ASN A 104 -6.99 1.11 9.89
N ALA A 105 -6.35 0.85 11.03
CA ALA A 105 -5.33 1.75 11.58
C ALA A 105 -3.93 1.52 10.96
N ASN A 106 -3.68 0.35 10.38
CA ASN A 106 -2.39 0.02 9.80
C ASN A 106 -2.16 0.81 8.50
N PRO A 107 -0.93 1.31 8.27
CA PRO A 107 -0.62 2.13 7.09
C PRO A 107 -0.75 1.37 5.77
N TYR A 108 -0.62 0.04 5.80
CA TYR A 108 -0.80 -0.83 4.64
C TYR A 108 -1.66 -2.04 5.03
N VAL A 109 -2.72 -2.33 4.29
CA VAL A 109 -3.57 -3.50 4.54
C VAL A 109 -2.87 -4.79 4.16
N VAL A 110 -2.10 -4.77 3.08
CA VAL A 110 -1.41 -5.94 2.54
C VAL A 110 0.09 -5.65 2.44
N ILE A 111 0.92 -6.59 2.89
CA ILE A 111 2.36 -6.60 2.63
C ILE A 111 2.63 -7.74 1.68
N ILE A 112 3.23 -7.43 0.54
CA ILE A 112 3.57 -8.40 -0.51
C ILE A 112 5.08 -8.37 -0.66
N SER A 113 5.72 -9.54 -0.57
CA SER A 113 7.12 -9.72 -0.87
C SER A 113 7.29 -10.70 -2.02
N CYS A 114 8.10 -10.32 -3.01
CA CYS A 114 8.45 -11.19 -4.13
C CYS A 114 9.89 -10.89 -4.63
N PRO A 115 10.57 -11.88 -5.24
CA PRO A 115 11.94 -11.67 -5.70
C PRO A 115 12.04 -10.70 -6.87
N LYS A 116 10.99 -10.67 -7.71
CA LYS A 116 10.88 -9.87 -8.92
C LYS A 116 9.47 -9.32 -9.06
N LEU A 117 9.35 -8.11 -9.60
CA LEU A 117 8.08 -7.49 -9.96
C LEU A 117 8.21 -6.94 -11.38
N ASN A 118 7.55 -7.59 -12.34
CA ASN A 118 7.57 -7.18 -13.75
C ASN A 118 6.42 -6.23 -14.07
N GLN A 119 5.25 -6.43 -13.44
CA GLN A 119 4.04 -5.68 -13.73
C GLN A 119 3.31 -5.31 -12.45
N LEU A 120 2.89 -4.05 -12.37
CA LEU A 120 2.00 -3.56 -11.32
C LEU A 120 0.81 -2.85 -11.97
N HIS A 121 -0.38 -3.36 -11.71
CA HIS A 121 -1.62 -2.65 -12.01
C HIS A 121 -2.26 -2.16 -10.72
N THR A 122 -2.73 -0.90 -10.70
CA THR A 122 -3.53 -0.39 -9.59
C THR A 122 -4.79 0.27 -10.09
N SER A 123 -5.88 0.04 -9.36
CA SER A 123 -7.16 0.70 -9.55
C SER A 123 -7.69 1.14 -8.18
N ALA A 124 -8.81 1.87 -8.18
CA ALA A 124 -9.49 2.30 -6.97
C ALA A 124 -10.96 1.85 -6.97
N THR A 125 -11.20 0.62 -7.45
CA THR A 125 -12.51 -0.01 -7.52
C THR A 125 -12.64 -1.07 -6.42
N TYR A 126 -13.74 -1.05 -5.68
CA TYR A 126 -14.07 -2.04 -4.67
C TYR A 126 -15.57 -2.33 -4.68
N THR A 127 -15.99 -3.40 -4.02
CA THR A 127 -17.40 -3.74 -3.88
C THR A 127 -17.91 -3.28 -2.52
N LEU A 128 -19.07 -2.63 -2.50
CA LEU A 128 -19.81 -2.27 -1.30
C LEU A 128 -21.28 -2.66 -1.52
N HIS A 129 -21.84 -3.48 -0.63
CA HIS A 129 -23.22 -3.97 -0.77
C HIS A 129 -23.51 -4.60 -2.15
N ASN A 130 -22.62 -5.48 -2.62
CA ASN A 130 -22.68 -6.12 -3.94
C ASN A 130 -22.67 -5.15 -5.15
N SER A 131 -22.33 -3.87 -4.94
CA SER A 131 -22.23 -2.87 -6.00
C SER A 131 -20.79 -2.38 -6.13
N ALA A 132 -20.31 -2.24 -7.37
CA ALA A 132 -18.99 -1.69 -7.63
C ALA A 132 -18.98 -0.17 -7.36
N VAL A 133 -18.02 0.27 -6.56
CA VAL A 133 -17.73 1.68 -6.28
C VAL A 133 -16.33 1.97 -6.76
N THR A 134 -16.16 3.12 -7.43
CA THR A 134 -14.88 3.55 -7.97
C THR A 134 -14.57 4.96 -7.52
N ASP A 135 -13.48 5.12 -6.77
CA ASP A 135 -12.95 6.42 -6.42
C ASP A 135 -12.20 6.98 -7.64
N THR A 136 -12.66 8.08 -8.23
CA THR A 136 -12.08 8.56 -9.50
C THR A 136 -10.88 9.49 -9.33
N ILE A 137 -10.76 10.16 -8.18
CA ILE A 137 -9.70 11.12 -7.87
C ILE A 137 -9.05 10.81 -6.53
N VAL A 138 -7.75 11.09 -6.41
CA VAL A 138 -7.03 10.99 -5.13
C VAL A 138 -7.45 12.13 -4.20
N LEU A 139 -7.97 11.78 -3.03
CA LEU A 139 -8.21 12.71 -1.92
C LEU A 139 -7.07 12.60 -0.89
N TRP A 140 -6.83 13.65 -0.10
CA TRP A 140 -5.76 13.73 0.90
C TRP A 140 -5.71 12.58 1.94
N GLN A 141 -6.82 11.87 2.15
CA GLN A 141 -6.93 10.74 3.08
C GLN A 141 -6.80 9.37 2.40
N MET A 142 -6.65 9.34 1.08
CA MET A 142 -6.57 8.08 0.34
C MET A 142 -5.22 7.42 0.52
N ARG A 143 -5.28 6.10 0.62
CA ARG A 143 -4.11 5.26 0.87
C ARG A 143 -3.34 5.04 -0.42
N GLU A 144 -2.03 4.81 -0.27
CA GLU A 144 -1.09 4.66 -1.37
C GLU A 144 -0.57 3.22 -1.46
N VAL A 145 -0.24 2.77 -2.67
CA VAL A 145 0.53 1.55 -2.90
C VAL A 145 2.02 1.90 -2.93
N LEU A 146 2.80 1.30 -2.04
CA LEU A 146 4.25 1.52 -1.97
C LEU A 146 5.01 0.38 -2.64
N VAL A 147 5.91 0.71 -3.58
CA VAL A 147 6.93 -0.18 -4.13
C VAL A 147 8.28 0.23 -3.53
N ASP A 148 8.91 -0.65 -2.76
CA ASP A 148 10.06 -0.32 -1.92
C ASP A 148 11.20 -1.33 -2.03
N GLY A 149 12.43 -0.84 -2.21
CA GLY A 149 13.64 -1.65 -2.10
C GLY A 149 13.93 -2.58 -3.28
N PHE A 150 13.35 -2.34 -4.45
CA PHE A 150 13.50 -3.23 -5.61
C PHE A 150 14.77 -2.94 -6.41
N LYS A 151 15.47 -3.99 -6.84
CA LYS A 151 16.45 -3.97 -7.94
C LYS A 151 15.86 -4.73 -9.13
N LEU A 152 15.48 -4.01 -10.18
CA LEU A 152 14.77 -4.55 -11.34
C LEU A 152 15.41 -4.05 -12.64
N ASP A 153 15.43 -4.92 -13.64
CA ASP A 153 15.71 -4.49 -15.01
C ASP A 153 14.58 -3.60 -15.53
N SER A 154 13.33 -4.07 -15.45
CA SER A 154 12.17 -3.32 -15.92
C SER A 154 10.96 -3.49 -15.01
N LEU A 155 10.13 -2.45 -14.95
CA LEU A 155 8.83 -2.45 -14.29
C LEU A 155 7.82 -1.75 -15.21
N LEU A 156 6.73 -2.45 -15.51
CA LEU A 156 5.56 -1.90 -16.19
C LEU A 156 4.49 -1.52 -15.15
N VAL A 157 4.05 -0.27 -15.16
CA VAL A 157 3.03 0.26 -14.25
C VAL A 157 1.81 0.72 -15.03
N ASN A 158 0.62 0.22 -14.66
CA ASN A 158 -0.65 0.71 -15.19
C ASN A 158 -1.55 1.14 -14.04
N GLN A 159 -1.88 2.42 -13.99
CA GLN A 159 -2.77 2.96 -12.96
C GLN A 159 -4.07 3.43 -13.56
N ASP A 160 -5.17 3.23 -12.83
CA ASP A 160 -6.48 3.78 -13.15
C ASP A 160 -7.15 4.39 -11.92
N TYR A 161 -8.09 5.30 -12.20
CA TYR A 161 -8.94 5.98 -11.23
C TYR A 161 -8.15 6.70 -10.11
N GLY A 162 -8.65 6.77 -8.89
CA GLY A 162 -8.05 7.46 -7.75
C GLY A 162 -6.88 6.71 -7.10
N SER A 163 -6.16 5.86 -7.84
CA SER A 163 -5.04 5.10 -7.31
C SER A 163 -3.76 5.93 -7.21
N THR A 164 -2.96 5.70 -6.16
CA THR A 164 -1.65 6.32 -5.98
C THR A 164 -0.55 5.27 -5.85
N ILE A 165 0.52 5.39 -6.63
CA ILE A 165 1.73 4.58 -6.52
C ILE A 165 2.88 5.45 -6.05
N LEU A 166 3.58 4.94 -5.04
CA LEU A 166 4.77 5.51 -4.45
C LEU A 166 5.94 4.56 -4.71
N ILE A 167 6.97 4.99 -5.44
CA ILE A 167 8.20 4.20 -5.61
C ILE A 167 9.29 4.81 -4.73
N LYS A 168 9.94 4.00 -3.89
CA LYS A 168 11.02 4.42 -3.00
C LYS A 168 12.15 3.41 -2.94
N ASN A 169 13.36 3.91 -2.67
CA ASN A 169 14.57 3.11 -2.39
C ASN A 169 14.86 2.03 -3.44
N SER A 170 14.45 2.25 -4.70
CA SER A 170 14.48 1.24 -5.75
C SER A 170 15.45 1.63 -6.87
N HIS A 171 16.16 0.64 -7.40
CA HIS A 171 16.94 0.73 -8.62
C HIS A 171 16.16 -0.01 -9.72
N ILE A 172 15.57 0.74 -10.65
CA ILE A 172 14.78 0.18 -11.75
C ILE A 172 15.36 0.74 -13.03
N ASN A 173 15.99 -0.08 -13.88
CA ASN A 173 16.61 0.46 -15.09
C ASN A 173 15.55 1.12 -16.00
N TYR A 174 14.46 0.41 -16.28
CA TYR A 174 13.39 0.86 -17.17
C TYR A 174 12.02 0.86 -16.47
N LEU A 175 11.49 2.04 -16.14
CA LEU A 175 10.11 2.20 -15.70
C LEU A 175 9.24 2.64 -16.87
N SER A 176 8.15 1.92 -17.15
CA SER A 176 7.23 2.32 -18.22
C SER A 176 5.76 2.10 -17.87
N GLY A 177 4.87 2.73 -18.62
CA GLY A 177 3.44 2.42 -18.60
C GLY A 177 2.52 3.62 -18.67
N VAL A 178 1.30 3.47 -18.18
CA VAL A 178 0.21 4.46 -18.33
C VAL A 178 -0.37 4.82 -16.96
N VAL A 179 -0.56 6.11 -16.72
CA VAL A 179 -1.14 6.65 -15.48
C VAL A 179 -2.49 7.30 -15.80
N GLY A 180 -3.57 6.62 -15.39
CA GLY A 180 -4.95 7.04 -15.53
C GLY A 180 -5.55 6.83 -16.91
N LYS A 181 -5.45 5.61 -17.45
CA LYS A 181 -5.96 5.24 -18.77
C LYS A 181 -7.50 5.33 -18.84
N ALA A 182 -8.18 4.91 -17.78
CA ALA A 182 -9.64 4.91 -17.71
C ALA A 182 -10.20 6.34 -17.65
N ASN A 183 -11.35 6.56 -18.30
CA ASN A 183 -12.01 7.86 -18.33
C ASN A 183 -12.29 8.39 -16.91
N GLY A 184 -11.98 9.66 -16.69
CA GLY A 184 -12.20 10.33 -15.42
C GLY A 184 -11.13 10.06 -14.37
N SER A 185 -10.10 9.28 -14.68
CA SER A 185 -8.99 8.99 -13.76
C SER A 185 -8.26 10.25 -13.30
N GLY A 186 -7.92 10.27 -12.01
CA GLY A 186 -7.01 11.22 -11.38
C GLY A 186 -5.95 10.47 -10.60
N SER A 187 -5.27 9.52 -11.25
CA SER A 187 -4.25 8.68 -10.63
C SER A 187 -2.98 9.48 -10.36
N VAL A 188 -2.17 9.06 -9.39
CA VAL A 188 -0.91 9.72 -9.07
C VAL A 188 0.23 8.71 -9.03
N ILE A 189 1.33 9.01 -9.70
CA ILE A 189 2.61 8.32 -9.51
C ILE A 189 3.63 9.27 -8.91
N LYS A 190 4.33 8.83 -7.86
CA LYS A 190 5.34 9.63 -7.18
C LYS A 190 6.69 8.94 -7.18
N LEU A 191 7.70 9.61 -7.74
CA LEU A 191 9.09 9.19 -7.81
C LEU A 191 9.94 10.07 -6.90
N PHE A 192 10.73 9.46 -6.02
CA PHE A 192 11.55 10.17 -5.02
C PHE A 192 13.05 10.02 -5.27
N LYS A 193 13.84 10.94 -4.70
CA LYS A 193 15.31 10.96 -4.71
C LYS A 193 16.01 9.67 -4.31
N THR A 194 15.33 8.80 -3.55
CA THR A 194 15.92 7.53 -3.11
C THR A 194 15.88 6.46 -4.18
N ASN A 195 15.27 6.73 -5.33
CA ASN A 195 15.28 5.84 -6.47
C ASN A 195 16.45 6.12 -7.41
N GLN A 196 16.77 5.13 -8.23
CA GLN A 196 17.68 5.23 -9.36
C GLN A 196 16.97 4.65 -10.58
N PHE A 197 16.96 5.41 -11.68
CA PHE A 197 16.41 4.99 -12.96
C PHE A 197 17.41 5.25 -14.07
N GLU A 198 17.50 4.36 -15.07
CA GLU A 198 18.19 4.67 -16.33
C GLU A 198 17.23 5.42 -17.27
N SER A 199 15.97 4.94 -17.35
CA SER A 199 14.91 5.54 -18.15
C SER A 199 13.54 5.40 -17.50
N VAL A 200 12.73 6.44 -17.65
CA VAL A 200 11.31 6.46 -17.30
C VAL A 200 10.53 6.88 -18.53
N LYS A 201 9.54 6.08 -18.94
CA LYS A 201 8.63 6.36 -20.05
C LYS A 201 7.16 6.24 -19.63
N LEU A 202 6.48 7.35 -19.38
CA LEU A 202 5.11 7.33 -18.86
C LEU A 202 4.15 8.15 -19.71
N ASP A 203 2.99 7.57 -20.01
CA ASP A 203 1.85 8.28 -20.60
C ASP A 203 0.87 8.65 -19.48
N ILE A 204 0.72 9.95 -19.22
CA ILE A 204 -0.12 10.50 -18.16
C ILE A 204 -1.40 11.04 -18.79
N GLN A 205 -2.50 10.34 -18.54
CA GLN A 205 -3.79 10.60 -19.18
C GLN A 205 -4.83 11.18 -18.20
N ASN A 206 -5.94 11.67 -18.76
CA ASN A 206 -7.05 12.26 -18.00
C ASN A 206 -6.57 13.38 -17.05
N ARG A 207 -6.97 13.34 -15.77
CA ARG A 207 -6.62 14.34 -14.74
C ARG A 207 -5.49 13.86 -13.84
N SER A 208 -4.71 12.90 -14.33
CA SER A 208 -3.69 12.19 -13.55
C SER A 208 -2.41 12.99 -13.44
N GLN A 209 -1.55 12.56 -12.52
CA GLN A 209 -0.37 13.32 -12.13
C GLN A 209 0.87 12.44 -12.02
N MET A 210 1.99 12.98 -12.47
CA MET A 210 3.32 12.45 -12.21
C MET A 210 4.08 13.45 -11.34
N GLU A 211 4.57 13.01 -10.19
CA GLU A 211 5.42 13.79 -9.30
C GLU A 211 6.86 13.24 -9.31
N VAL A 212 7.81 14.09 -9.67
CA VAL A 212 9.25 13.77 -9.67
C VAL A 212 9.93 14.64 -8.63
N ASN A 213 10.32 14.02 -7.52
CA ASN A 213 10.75 14.70 -6.31
C ASN A 213 12.26 14.54 -6.08
N ASN A 214 13.02 15.59 -6.42
CA ASN A 214 14.47 15.68 -6.17
C ASN A 214 15.27 14.50 -6.77
N ILE A 215 14.92 14.04 -7.97
CA ILE A 215 15.63 12.96 -8.67
C ILE A 215 15.98 13.37 -10.10
N GLN A 216 17.18 12.99 -10.55
CA GLN A 216 17.59 13.01 -11.94
C GLN A 216 17.46 11.60 -12.54
N ILE A 217 16.50 11.45 -13.44
CA ILE A 217 16.32 10.39 -14.42
C ILE A 217 17.06 10.76 -15.74
N PRO A 218 18.10 10.04 -16.15
CA PRO A 218 18.88 10.36 -17.35
C PRO A 218 18.03 10.44 -18.63
N LYS A 219 17.06 9.53 -18.79
CA LYS A 219 16.14 9.47 -19.93
C LYS A 219 14.69 9.50 -19.45
N LEU A 220 14.16 10.70 -19.22
CA LEU A 220 12.77 10.92 -18.87
C LEU A 220 11.96 11.25 -20.15
N ASP A 221 11.12 10.32 -20.57
CA ASP A 221 10.15 10.45 -21.68
C ASP A 221 8.74 10.44 -21.09
N TYR A 222 7.91 11.41 -21.45
CA TYR A 222 6.53 11.47 -20.99
C TYR A 222 5.59 12.07 -22.02
N HIS A 223 4.35 11.60 -22.00
CA HIS A 223 3.23 12.21 -22.72
C HIS A 223 2.20 12.70 -21.69
N LEU A 224 1.70 13.92 -21.86
CA LEU A 224 0.66 14.49 -20.99
C LEU A 224 -0.59 14.76 -21.83
N ALA A 225 -1.74 14.26 -21.39
CA ALA A 225 -3.03 14.73 -21.87
C ALA A 225 -3.32 16.16 -21.39
N ASP A 226 -4.29 16.84 -22.02
CA ASP A 226 -4.62 18.25 -21.76
C ASP A 226 -4.90 18.60 -20.28
N SER A 227 -5.41 17.65 -19.50
CA SER A 227 -5.73 17.83 -18.08
C SER A 227 -4.76 17.14 -17.13
N ALA A 228 -3.71 16.50 -17.65
CA ALA A 228 -2.70 15.83 -16.87
C ALA A 228 -1.70 16.83 -16.29
N LYS A 229 -1.04 16.45 -15.18
CA LYS A 229 -0.05 17.31 -14.52
C LYS A 229 1.29 16.60 -14.37
N LEU A 230 2.36 17.32 -14.66
CA LEU A 230 3.71 16.96 -14.28
C LEU A 230 4.20 17.93 -13.21
N ILE A 231 4.57 17.41 -12.06
CA ILE A 231 5.08 18.17 -10.92
C ILE A 231 6.55 17.81 -10.73
N LEU A 232 7.43 18.78 -10.97
CA LEU A 232 8.88 18.62 -10.84
C LEU A 232 9.37 19.45 -9.66
N ASN A 233 9.92 18.79 -8.65
CA ASN A 233 10.39 19.45 -7.42
C ASN A 233 11.91 19.39 -7.29
N GLY A 234 12.49 20.51 -6.85
CA GLY A 234 13.92 20.72 -6.59
C GLY A 234 14.79 20.37 -7.80
N GLU A 235 15.70 19.40 -7.66
CA GLU A 235 16.62 19.03 -8.74
C GLU A 235 15.90 18.64 -10.03
N ALA A 236 14.74 17.99 -9.94
CA ALA A 236 13.95 17.61 -11.10
C ALA A 236 13.48 18.82 -11.93
N GLY A 237 13.44 20.02 -11.35
CA GLY A 237 13.15 21.26 -12.10
C GLY A 237 14.13 21.54 -13.24
N ASN A 238 15.33 20.92 -13.22
CA ASN A 238 16.30 21.06 -14.31
C ASN A 238 15.82 20.47 -15.65
N TYR A 239 14.80 19.61 -15.67
CA TYR A 239 14.20 19.13 -16.93
C TYR A 239 13.54 20.24 -17.73
N LEU A 240 12.98 21.25 -17.07
CA LEU A 240 12.34 22.39 -17.74
C LEU A 240 13.36 23.41 -18.27
N LYS A 241 14.64 23.28 -17.89
CA LYS A 241 15.71 24.22 -18.24
C LYS A 241 16.56 23.76 -19.41
N LYS A 242 16.38 22.51 -19.87
CA LYS A 242 17.05 22.01 -21.07
C LYS A 242 16.23 22.44 -22.29
N PRO A 243 16.79 23.29 -23.18
CA PRO A 243 16.12 23.69 -24.42
C PRO A 243 15.94 22.51 -25.38
#